data_AF-A0A9J6QW58-F1
#
_entry.id   AF-A0A9J6QW58-F1
#
_cell.length_a   1.000
_cell.length_b   1.000
_cell.length_c   1.000
_cell.angle_alpha   90.00
_cell.angle_beta   90.00
_cell.angle_gamma   90.00
#
_symmetry.space_group_name_H-M   'P 1'
#
loop_
_entity.id
_entity.type
_entity.pdbx_description
1 polymer ?
#
loop_
_entity_poly.entity_id
_entity_poly.type
_entity_poly.pdbx_seq_one_letter_code
_entity_poly.pdbx_strand_id
1 'polypeptide(L)' 'MGKKCYRCGSENLIKVIPAKALVIPELKKEVEDGLAEVDCGCSGFQTGHRTKCRDCGFMWDYLTEQQLERQLAEKEKEQP' A
#
# COMPACT_ATOMS: atom_id res chain seq x y z
N MET A 1 -5.35 -3.34 -15.77
CA MET A 1 -4.66 -4.31 -14.90
C MET A 1 -4.64 -3.73 -13.49
N GLY A 2 -5.17 -4.46 -12.51
CA GLY A 2 -5.07 -4.04 -11.11
C GLY A 2 -3.62 -4.10 -10.62
N LYS A 3 -3.28 -3.25 -9.66
CA LYS A 3 -1.98 -3.26 -8.99
C LYS A 3 -1.77 -4.64 -8.32
N LYS A 4 -0.56 -5.18 -8.45
CA LYS A 4 -0.15 -6.45 -7.83
C LYS A 4 0.89 -6.21 -6.75
N CYS A 5 0.97 -7.11 -5.79
CA CYS A 5 2.02 -7.07 -4.77
C CYS A 5 3.39 -7.25 -5.41
N TYR A 6 4.29 -6.29 -5.22
CA TYR A 6 5.66 -6.35 -5.72
C TYR A 6 6.49 -7.52 -5.17
N ARG A 7 6.03 -8.16 -4.08
CA ARG A 7 6.73 -9.30 -3.44
C ARG A 7 6.18 -10.65 -3.88
N CYS A 8 4.87 -10.85 -3.86
CA CYS A 8 4.24 -12.16 -4.12
C CYS A 8 3.33 -12.20 -5.35
N GLY A 9 3.12 -11.07 -6.04
CA GLY A 9 2.27 -10.99 -7.24
C GLY A 9 0.76 -11.02 -6.97
N SER A 10 0.32 -11.12 -5.71
CA SER A 10 -1.11 -11.14 -5.35
C SER A 10 -1.83 -9.82 -5.64
N GLU A 11 -3.11 -9.92 -5.98
CA GLU A 11 -4.03 -8.78 -6.15
C GLU A 11 -4.79 -8.44 -4.86
N ASN A 12 -4.61 -9.24 -3.78
CA ASN A 12 -5.26 -9.04 -2.49
C ASN A 12 -4.57 -7.92 -1.70
N LEU A 13 -4.84 -6.68 -2.13
CA LEU A 13 -4.23 -5.46 -1.60
C LEU A 13 -5.27 -4.64 -0.82
N ILE A 14 -4.84 -4.06 0.29
CA ILE A 14 -5.63 -3.15 1.10
C ILE A 14 -4.86 -1.87 1.38
N LYS A 15 -5.60 -0.80 1.67
CA LYS A 15 -5.02 0.43 2.17
C LYS A 15 -4.76 0.31 3.66
N VAL A 16 -3.67 0.91 4.13
CA VAL A 16 -3.41 1.09 5.55
C VAL A 16 -3.39 2.59 5.80
N ILE A 17 -4.31 3.06 6.62
CA ILE A 17 -4.51 4.48 6.91
C ILE A 17 -4.13 4.79 8.35
N PRO A 18 -3.51 5.95 8.63
CA PRO A 18 -3.27 6.35 10.01
C PRO A 18 -4.60 6.61 10.73
N ALA A 19 -4.69 6.23 12.01
CA ALA A 19 -5.89 6.46 12.83
C ALA A 19 -6.35 7.92 12.83
N LYS A 20 -5.40 8.87 12.74
CA LYS A 20 -5.70 10.31 12.64
C LYS A 20 -6.50 10.69 11.39
N ALA A 21 -6.43 9.88 10.32
CA ALA A 21 -7.18 10.11 9.08
C ALA A 21 -8.64 9.61 9.14
N LEU A 22 -9.04 8.90 10.20
CA LEU A 22 -10.44 8.48 10.40
C LEU A 22 -11.42 9.63 10.64
N VAL A 23 -10.91 10.85 10.83
CA VAL A 23 -11.74 12.07 10.84
C VAL A 23 -12.37 12.35 9.48
N ILE A 24 -11.84 11.76 8.40
CA ILE A 24 -12.38 11.85 7.04
C ILE A 24 -13.43 10.74 6.87
N PRO A 25 -14.72 11.07 6.69
CA PRO A 25 -15.82 10.09 6.66
C PRO A 25 -15.64 9.00 5.61
N GLU A 26 -15.09 9.34 4.44
CA GLU A 26 -14.84 8.42 3.33
C GLU A 26 -13.84 7.33 3.74
N LEU A 27 -12.77 7.71 4.45
CA LEU A 27 -11.76 6.77 4.91
C LEU A 27 -12.28 5.88 6.04
N LYS A 28 -13.15 6.42 6.91
CA LYS A 28 -13.83 5.62 7.91
C LYS A 28 -14.70 4.54 7.26
N LYS A 29 -15.46 4.90 6.22
CA LYS A 29 -16.27 3.96 5.46
C LYS A 29 -15.42 2.88 4.77
N GLU A 30 -14.28 3.26 4.17
CA GLU A 30 -13.36 2.27 3.58
C GLU A 30 -12.85 1.25 4.60
N VAL A 31 -12.65 1.64 5.86
CA VAL A 31 -12.28 0.70 6.93
C VAL A 31 -13.46 -0.20 7.32
N GLU A 32 -14.66 0.34 7.46
CA GLU A 32 -15.87 -0.42 7.78
C GLU A 32 -16.21 -1.44 6.68
N ASP A 33 -15.99 -1.08 5.42
CA ASP A 33 -16.17 -1.96 4.24
C ASP A 33 -15.03 -2.99 4.09
N GLY A 34 -14.01 -2.95 4.98
CA GLY A 34 -12.88 -3.88 4.95
C GLY A 34 -11.91 -3.66 3.79
N LEU A 35 -11.95 -2.48 3.14
CA LEU A 35 -11.06 -2.06 2.06
C LEU A 35 -9.78 -1.39 2.61
N ALA A 36 -9.83 -0.93 3.85
CA ALA A 36 -8.70 -0.33 4.56
C ALA A 36 -8.51 -0.91 5.98
N GLU A 37 -7.27 -0.93 6.45
CA GLU A 37 -6.90 -1.21 7.84
C GLU A 37 -6.36 0.05 8.50
N VAL A 38 -6.57 0.16 9.81
CA VAL A 38 -6.11 1.31 10.60
C VAL A 38 -4.75 0.99 11.23
N ASP A 39 -3.80 1.88 11.03
CA ASP A 39 -2.54 1.90 11.78
C ASP A 39 -2.64 2.91 12.92
N CYS A 40 -2.43 2.45 14.15
CA CYS A 40 -2.41 3.29 15.35
C CYS A 40 -1.23 4.26 15.40
N GLY A 41 -0.25 4.14 14.49
CA GLY A 41 0.82 5.11 14.33
C GLY A 41 1.91 5.01 15.39
N CYS A 42 1.97 3.91 16.14
CA CYS A 42 3.06 3.62 17.07
C CYS A 42 4.44 3.52 16.37
N SER A 43 4.43 3.39 15.03
CA SER A 43 5.61 3.17 14.18
C SER A 43 6.21 4.44 13.57
N GLY A 44 5.81 5.65 14.01
CA GLY A 44 6.39 6.92 13.58
C GLY A 44 5.55 7.75 12.60
N PHE A 45 6.13 8.85 12.10
CA PHE A 45 5.46 9.82 11.23
C PHE A 45 5.09 9.18 9.87
N GLN A 46 3.79 9.14 9.56
CA GLN A 46 3.28 8.66 8.28
C GLN A 46 2.94 9.84 7.38
N THR A 47 3.56 9.90 6.21
CA THR A 47 3.33 10.93 5.19
C THR A 47 2.09 10.67 4.33
N GLY A 48 1.30 9.64 4.63
CA GLY A 48 0.09 9.30 3.89
C GLY A 48 -0.41 7.89 4.19
N HIS A 49 -1.29 7.38 3.31
CA HIS A 49 -1.74 5.99 3.34
C HIS A 49 -0.67 5.06 2.74
N ARG A 50 -0.62 3.83 3.22
CA ARG A 50 0.24 2.76 2.70
C ARG A 50 -0.61 1.72 1.98
N THR A 51 0.03 0.93 1.13
CA THR A 51 -0.57 -0.29 0.57
C THR A 51 -0.01 -1.49 1.32
N LYS A 52 -0.86 -2.44 1.68
CA LYS A 52 -0.48 -3.72 2.29
C LYS A 52 -1.04 -4.87 1.48
N CYS A 53 -0.22 -5.88 1.22
CA CYS A 53 -0.69 -7.16 0.72
C CYS A 53 -1.21 -8.01 1.88
N ARG A 54 -2.46 -8.49 1.79
CA ARG A 54 -3.05 -9.37 2.81
C ARG A 54 -2.39 -10.74 2.86
N ASP A 55 -1.92 -11.24 1.73
CA ASP A 55 -1.42 -12.62 1.65
C ASP A 55 0.01 -12.75 2.19
N CYS A 56 0.89 -11.77 1.94
CA CYS A 56 2.30 -11.83 2.37
C CYS A 56 2.69 -10.76 3.41
N GLY A 57 1.78 -9.86 3.76
CA GLY A 57 2.01 -8.78 4.73
C GLY A 57 2.99 -7.70 4.28
N PHE A 58 3.48 -7.75 3.03
CA PHE A 58 4.36 -6.72 2.49
C PHE A 58 3.63 -5.38 2.43
N MET A 59 4.28 -4.33 2.94
CA MET A 59 3.74 -2.97 3.01
C MET A 59 4.68 -2.02 2.32
N TRP A 60 4.12 -1.05 1.61
CA TRP A 60 4.88 -0.02 0.95
C TRP A 60 4.07 1.29 0.89
N ASP A 61 4.78 2.41 0.89
CA ASP A 61 4.21 3.73 0.65
C ASP A 61 4.43 4.17 -0.80
N TYR A 62 3.92 5.36 -1.14
CA TYR A 62 4.04 5.94 -2.46
C TYR A 62 5.50 6.11 -2.93
N LEU A 63 6.42 6.47 -2.03
CA LEU A 63 7.83 6.64 -2.39
C LEU A 63 8.49 5.30 -2.70
N THR A 64 8.21 4.29 -1.88
CA THR A 64 8.67 2.92 -2.08
C THR A 64 8.09 2.35 -3.37
N GLU A 65 6.82 2.61 -3.67
CA GLU A 65 6.18 2.24 -4.93
C GLU A 65 6.91 2.82 -6.14
N GLN A 66 7.15 4.14 -6.14
CA GLN A 66 7.88 4.81 -7.22
C GLN A 66 9.29 4.22 -7.44
N GLN A 67 9.98 3.81 -6.37
CA GLN A 67 11.28 3.13 -6.51
C GLN A 67 11.14 1.74 -7.11
N LEU A 68 10.18 0.93 -6.66
CA LEU A 68 9.95 -0.43 -7.16
C LEU A 68 9.54 -0.42 -8.63
N GLU A 69 8.68 0.52 -9.04
CA GLU A 69 8.28 0.69 -10.44
C GLU A 69 9.45 1.06 -11.33
N ARG A 70 10.34 1.95 -10.86
CA ARG A 70 11.58 2.28 -11.59
C ARG A 70 12.48 1.06 -11.75
N GLN A 71 12.68 0.27 -10.69
CA GLN A 71 13.50 -0.94 -10.76
C GLN A 71 12.91 -1.99 -11.71
N LEU A 72 11.59 -2.14 -11.75
CA LEU A 72 10.93 -3.05 -12.69
C LEU A 72 11.09 -2.57 -14.13
N ALA A 73 10.90 -1.27 -14.38
CA ALA A 73 11.09 -0.67 -15.70
C ALA A 73 12.55 -0.73 -16.18
N GLU A 74 13.53 -0.67 -15.27
CA GLU A 74 14.95 -0.85 -15.58
C GLU A 74 15.25 -2.30 -15.95
N LYS A 75 14.77 -3.26 -15.15
CA LYS A 75 14.94 -4.71 -15.43
C LYS A 75 14.30 -5.13 -16.75
N GLU A 76 13.18 -4.52 -17.12
CA GLU A 76 12.50 -4.80 -18.40
C GLU A 76 13.32 -4.28 -19.59
N LYS A 77 14.10 -3.21 -19.42
CA LYS A 77 15.02 -2.69 -20.45
C LYS A 77 16.31 -3.49 -20.56
N GLU A 78 16.70 -4.20 -19.51
CA GLU A 78 17.91 -5.05 -19.48
C GLU A 78 17.66 -6.49 -19.97
N GLN A 79 16.41 -6.87 -20.26
CA GLN A 79 16.10 -8.15 -20.91
C GLN A 79 16.06 -7.97 -22.44
N PRO A 80 17.06 -8.47 -23.19
CA PRO A 80 17.08 -8.44 -24.66
C PRO A 80 16.07 -9.41 -25.30
#